data_AF-W4VEZ9-F1
#
_entry.id   AF-W4VEZ9-F1
#
_cell.length_a   1.000
_cell.length_b   1.000
_cell.length_c   1.000
_cell.angle_alpha   90.00
_cell.angle_beta   90.00
_cell.angle_gamma   90.00
#
_symmetry.space_group_name_H-M   'P 1'
#
loop_
_entity.id
_entity.type
_entity.pdbx_description
1 polymer ?
#
loop_
_entity_poly.entity_id
_entity_poly.type
_entity_poly.pdbx_seq_one_letter_code
_entity_poly.pdbx_strand_id
1 'polypeptide(L)' 'MDLLIFFRDPLTAQPHEPDISALMRLCDVYQIPLVTNLGGAEVMVRALDAGFFDWRNLQ' A
#
# COMPACT_ATOMS: atom_id res chain seq x y z
N MET A 1 10.57 -4.11 -1.39
CA MET A 1 9.49 -3.10 -1.38
C MET A 1 8.58 -3.50 -0.26
N ASP A 2 8.44 -2.62 0.73
CA ASP A 2 7.95 -3.01 2.05
C ASP A 2 6.68 -2.28 2.43
N LEU A 3 6.36 -1.17 1.76
CA LEU A 3 5.12 -0.41 1.87
C LEU A 3 4.83 0.22 0.49
N LEU A 4 3.55 0.21 0.08
CA LEU A 4 3.09 0.93 -1.11
C LEU A 4 2.03 1.97 -0.73
N ILE A 5 2.31 3.24 -1.07
CA ILE A 5 1.36 4.34 -0.96
C ILE A 5 0.90 4.68 -2.38
N PHE A 6 -0.38 4.45 -2.68
CA PHE A 6 -0.95 4.61 -4.02
C PHE A 6 -2.27 5.38 -3.98
N PHE A 7 -2.20 6.71 -4.05
CA PHE A 7 -3.39 7.55 -4.04
C PHE A 7 -4.15 7.44 -5.36
N ARG A 8 -5.38 6.93 -5.26
CA ARG A 8 -6.33 6.83 -6.38
C ARG A 8 -7.40 7.90 -6.25
N ASP A 9 -7.91 8.35 -7.39
CA ASP A 9 -9.17 9.10 -7.43
C ASP A 9 -10.33 8.09 -7.31
N PRO A 10 -11.16 8.15 -6.25
CA PRO A 10 -12.30 7.25 -6.09
C PRO A 10 -13.54 7.68 -6.90
N LEU A 11 -13.56 8.90 -7.45
CA LEU A 11 -14.72 9.50 -8.10
C LEU A 11 -14.69 9.36 -9.63
N THR A 12 -13.53 9.06 -10.21
CA THR A 12 -13.36 8.94 -11.66
C THR A 12 -12.93 7.53 -12.05
N ALA A 13 -13.65 6.91 -12.99
CA ALA A 13 -13.20 5.67 -13.61
C ALA A 13 -11.98 5.96 -14.51
N GLN A 14 -10.90 5.21 -14.29
CA GLN A 14 -9.69 5.34 -15.08
C GLN A 14 -9.62 4.23 -16.13
N PRO A 15 -9.09 4.49 -17.35
CA PRO A 15 -8.97 3.47 -18.39
C PRO A 15 -8.02 2.31 -18.01
N HIS A 16 -7.19 2.51 -16.99
CA HIS A 16 -6.21 1.56 -16.47
C HIS A 16 -6.63 0.90 -15.13
N GLU A 17 -7.93 0.84 -14.81
CA GLU A 17 -8.42 0.08 -13.63
C GLU A 17 -7.95 -1.40 -13.58
N PRO A 18 -7.79 -2.13 -14.71
CA PRO A 18 -7.22 -3.48 -14.68
C PRO A 18 -5.80 -3.51 -14.11
N ASP A 19 -4.99 -2.50 -14.40
CA ASP A 19 -3.61 -2.39 -13.93
C ASP A 19 -3.57 -2.08 -12.42
N ILE A 20 -4.47 -1.20 -11.95
CA ILE A 20 -4.64 -0.91 -10.52
C ILE A 20 -5.01 -2.21 -9.77
N SER A 21 -5.93 -2.99 -10.33
CA SER A 21 -6.36 -4.26 -9.73
C SER A 21 -5.23 -5.29 -9.71
N ALA A 22 -4.43 -5.35 -10.77
CA ALA A 22 -3.24 -6.21 -10.81
C ALA A 22 -2.21 -5.81 -9.75
N LEU A 23 -1.97 -4.51 -9.56
CA LEU A 23 -1.09 -3.98 -8.53
C LEU A 23 -1.55 -4.37 -7.11
N MET A 24 -2.84 -4.16 -6.81
CA MET A 24 -3.43 -4.56 -5.52
C MET A 24 -3.25 -6.06 -5.26
N ARG A 25 -3.53 -6.90 -6.27
CA ARG A 25 -3.34 -8.34 -6.19
C ARG A 25 -1.89 -8.73 -5.90
N LEU A 26 -0.92 -8.03 -6.49
CA LEU A 26 0.50 -8.30 -6.21
C LEU A 26 0.86 -7.92 -4.76
N CYS A 27 0.34 -6.80 -4.25
CA CYS A 27 0.52 -6.44 -2.84
C CYS A 27 0.01 -7.54 -1.90
N ASP A 28 -1.17 -8.11 -2.19
CA ASP A 28 -1.71 -9.22 -1.41
C ASP A 28 -0.81 -10.46 -1.50
N VAL A 29 -0.36 -10.84 -2.70
CA VAL A 29 0.52 -12.03 -2.89
C VAL A 29 1.81 -11.91 -2.09
N TYR A 30 2.43 -10.73 -2.09
CA TYR A 30 3.71 -10.50 -1.41
C TYR A 30 3.58 -9.98 0.03
N GLN A 31 2.35 -9.90 0.54
CA GLN A 31 2.04 -9.38 1.87
C GLN A 31 2.66 -7.99 2.07
N ILE A 32 2.58 -7.14 1.04
CA ILE A 32 3.06 -5.76 1.07
C ILE A 32 1.88 -4.88 1.51
N PRO A 33 1.99 -4.16 2.64
CA PRO A 33 1.00 -3.17 3.03
C PRO A 33 0.75 -2.15 1.91
N LEU A 34 -0.51 -2.00 1.52
CA LEU A 34 -0.97 -1.04 0.52
C LEU A 34 -1.90 -0.02 1.18
N VAL A 35 -1.66 1.27 0.97
CA VAL A 35 -2.54 2.35 1.41
C VAL A 35 -2.93 3.25 0.24
N THR A 36 -4.22 3.55 0.14
CA THR A 36 -4.80 4.22 -1.04
C THR A 36 -5.30 5.64 -0.79
N ASN A 37 -5.16 6.13 0.44
CA ASN A 37 -5.59 7.46 0.85
C ASN A 37 -4.63 8.07 1.88
N LEU A 38 -4.76 9.38 2.09
CA LEU A 38 -3.88 10.14 2.97
C LEU A 38 -3.96 9.69 4.44
N GLY A 39 -5.14 9.33 4.93
CA GLY A 39 -5.32 8.88 6.31
C GLY A 39 -4.57 7.58 6.61
N GLY A 40 -4.63 6.62 5.68
CA GLY A 40 -3.87 5.37 5.77
C GLY A 40 -2.37 5.60 5.63
N ALA A 41 -1.95 6.53 4.76
CA ALA A 41 -0.54 6.90 4.61
C ALA A 41 0.05 7.49 5.90
N GLU A 42 -0.67 8.40 6.55
CA GLU A 42 -0.25 8.99 7.83
C GLU A 42 -0.04 7.93 8.91
N VAL A 43 -0.97 6.97 9.02
CA VAL A 43 -0.86 5.86 9.98
C VAL A 43 0.35 4.98 9.66
N MET A 44 0.58 4.64 8.39
CA MET A 44 1.70 3.80 7.99
C MET A 44 3.06 4.46 8.18
N VAL A 45 3.18 5.76 7.93
CA VAL A 45 4.41 6.53 8.18
C VAL A 45 4.75 6.52 9.68
N ARG A 46 3.76 6.73 10.55
CA ARG A 46 3.96 6.64 12.00
C ARG A 46 4.32 5.22 12.45
N ALA A 47 3.71 4.21 11.84
CA ALA A 47 4.03 2.80 12.11
C ALA A 47 5.48 2.45 11.71
N LEU A 48 5.97 2.99 10.60
CA LEU A 48 7.37 2.87 10.17
C LEU A 48 8.32 3.49 11.19
N ASP A 49 8.04 4.72 11.64
CA ASP A 49 8.85 5.42 12.65
C ASP A 49 8.86 4.68 14.00
N ALA A 50 7.75 4.01 14.34
CA ALA A 50 7.62 3.19 15.54
C ALA A 50 8.26 1.80 15.45
N GLY A 51 8.84 1.40 14.32
CA GLY A 51 9.47 0.09 14.14
C GLY A 51 8.51 -1.08 13.89
N PHE A 52 7.23 -0.83 13.58
CA PHE A 52 6.25 -1.89 13.34
C PHE A 52 6.49 -2.69 12.04
N PHE A 53 7.52 -2.38 11.27
CA PHE A 53 7.93 -3.13 10.08
C PHE A 53 9.05 -4.15 10.37
N ASP A 54 9.57 -4.19 11.60
CA ASP A 54 10.71 -5.04 11.98
C ASP A 54 10.44 -6.53 11.82
N TRP A 55 9.18 -6.97 11.80
CA TRP A 55 8.79 -8.34 11.50
C TRP A 55 9.28 -8.82 10.12
N ARG A 56 9.53 -7.91 9.17
CA ARG A 56 10.09 -8.25 7.85
C ARG A 56 11.60 -8.49 7.88
N ASN A 57 12.31 -8.01 8.89
CA ASN A 57 13.76 -8.20 9.04
C ASN A 57 14.12 -9.61 9.56
N LEU A 58 13.12 -10.45 9.85
CA LEU A 58 13.28 -11.79 10.42
C LEU A 58 13.28 -12.90 9.36
N GLN A 59 13.27 -12.58 8.06
CA GLN A 59 13.35 -13.55 6.95
C GLN A 59 14.78 -13.82 6.50
#